data_AF-A0A5E4NEZ2-F1
#
_entry.id   AF-A0A5E4NEZ2-F1
#
_cell.length_a   1.000
_cell.length_b   1.000
_cell.length_c   1.000
_cell.angle_alpha   90.00
_cell.angle_beta   90.00
_cell.angle_gamma   90.00
#
_symmetry.space_group_name_H-M   'P 1'
#
loop_
_entity.id
_entity.type
_entity.pdbx_description
1 polymer ?
#
loop_
_entity_poly.entity_id
_entity_poly.type
_entity_poly.pdbx_seq_one_letter_code
_entity_poly.pdbx_strand_id
1 'polypeptide(L)'
;MLTMEWEDYYMRIAIIGLFKSGKSASLTFALLRPLKMSKQFVYRTTERCSDTSDVDRVKNDRSCSVRTKKAIEAVCLRINRNPLWKQKIVAREIKINT
;
A
#
# COMPACT_ATOMS: atom_id res chain seq x y z
N MET A 1 -5.60 18.96 15.22
CA MET A 1 -4.90 19.32 13.98
C MET A 1 -4.86 18.09 13.07
N LEU A 2 -5.75 18.03 12.09
CA LEU A 2 -5.89 16.93 11.10
C LEU A 2 -6.13 17.55 9.71
N THR A 3 -5.33 18.55 9.33
CA THR A 3 -5.56 19.35 8.11
C THR A 3 -4.67 18.96 6.94
N MET A 4 -3.61 18.17 7.16
CA MET A 4 -2.54 17.97 6.16
C MET A 4 -2.79 16.79 5.20
N GLU A 5 -3.43 15.71 5.64
CA GLU A 5 -3.68 14.50 4.82
C GLU A 5 -4.73 14.73 3.71
N TRP A 6 -5.73 15.59 3.98
CA TRP A 6 -6.80 15.88 3.02
C TRP A 6 -6.32 16.72 1.85
N GLU A 7 -5.45 17.70 2.08
CA GLU A 7 -4.89 18.54 1.01
C GLU A 7 -4.09 17.69 0.01
N ASP A 8 -3.21 16.81 0.50
CA ASP A 8 -2.40 15.94 -0.35
C ASP A 8 -3.26 14.96 -1.18
N TYR A 9 -4.35 14.45 -0.60
CA TYR A 9 -5.30 13.58 -1.31
C TYR A 9 -5.99 14.31 -2.47
N TYR A 10 -6.53 15.51 -2.25
CA TYR A 10 -7.16 16.30 -3.30
C TYR A 10 -6.17 16.70 -4.41
N MET A 11 -4.92 17.03 -4.03
CA MET A 11 -3.88 17.36 -5.01
C MET A 11 -3.53 16.15 -5.88
N ARG A 12 -3.44 14.95 -5.31
CA ARG A 12 -3.25 13.73 -6.10
C ARG A 12 -4.39 13.51 -7.08
N ILE A 13 -5.64 13.62 -6.63
CA ILE A 13 -6.81 13.50 -7.51
C ILE A 13 -6.74 14.50 -8.66
N ALA A 14 -6.38 15.76 -8.39
CA ALA A 14 -6.24 16.79 -9.42
C ALA A 14 -5.15 16.43 -10.45
N ILE A 15 -3.97 15.98 -10.00
CA ILE A 15 -2.87 15.54 -10.87
C ILE A 15 -3.32 14.36 -11.75
N ILE A 16 -4.00 13.38 -11.17
CA ILE A 16 -4.50 12.19 -11.86
C ILE A 16 -5.54 12.57 -12.91
N GLY A 17 -6.50 13.43 -12.55
CA GLY A 17 -7.53 13.90 -13.47
C GLY A 17 -6.90 14.61 -14.68
N LEU A 18 -5.93 15.50 -14.43
CA LEU A 18 -5.20 16.20 -15.49
C LEU A 18 -4.39 15.22 -16.37
N PHE A 19 -3.71 14.24 -15.76
CA PHE A 19 -2.95 13.23 -16.48
C PHE A 19 -3.84 12.32 -17.34
N LYS A 20 -4.96 11.84 -16.80
CA LYS A 20 -5.97 11.03 -17.53
C LYS A 20 -6.64 11.83 -18.66
N SER A 21 -6.70 13.15 -18.56
CA SER A 21 -7.16 14.03 -19.64
C SER A 21 -6.13 14.24 -20.77
N GLY A 22 -4.98 13.55 -20.72
CA GLY A 22 -3.92 13.61 -21.73
C GLY A 22 -2.89 14.73 -21.52
N LYS A 23 -2.87 15.41 -20.37
CA LYS A 23 -1.87 16.46 -20.09
C LYS A 23 -0.54 15.86 -19.65
N SER A 24 0.55 16.38 -20.19
CA SER A 24 1.90 16.02 -19.75
C SER A 24 2.18 16.52 -18.32
N ALA A 25 3.08 15.86 -17.60
CA ALA A 25 3.47 16.25 -16.25
C ALA A 25 3.95 17.70 -16.15
N SER A 26 4.63 18.21 -17.18
CA SER A 26 5.07 19.61 -17.27
C SER A 26 3.91 20.59 -17.34
N LEU A 27 2.87 20.29 -18.15
CA LEU A 27 1.66 21.11 -18.24
C LEU A 27 0.85 21.04 -16.94
N THR A 28 0.72 19.86 -16.35
CA THR A 28 0.07 19.67 -15.05
C THR A 28 0.75 20.47 -13.95
N PHE A 29 2.08 20.48 -13.90
CA PHE A 29 2.83 21.31 -12.95
C PHE A 29 2.61 22.81 -13.19
N ALA A 30 2.60 23.27 -14.43
CA ALA A 30 2.32 24.67 -14.75
C ALA A 30 0.93 25.11 -14.27
N LEU A 31 -0.09 24.25 -14.43
CA LEU A 31 -1.46 24.50 -13.98
C LEU A 31 -1.60 24.50 -12.45
N LEU A 32 -0.85 23.64 -11.76
CA LEU A 32 -0.90 23.50 -10.30
C LEU A 32 0.11 24.40 -9.56
N ARG A 33 0.97 25.13 -10.28
CA ARG A 33 1.96 26.07 -9.71
C ARG A 33 1.34 27.11 -8.74
N PRO A 34 0.16 27.69 -9.00
CA PRO A 34 -0.48 28.63 -8.06
C PRO A 34 -0.78 28.00 -6.69
N LEU A 35 -0.97 26.68 -6.64
CA LEU A 35 -1.24 25.92 -5.41
C LEU A 35 0.03 25.57 -4.64
N LYS A 36 1.18 26.20 -4.97
CA LYS A 36 2.50 25.97 -4.35
C LYS A 36 2.95 24.51 -4.35
N MET A 37 2.47 23.74 -5.34
CA MET A 37 2.79 22.33 -5.48
C MET A 37 4.25 22.12 -5.91
N SER A 38 4.89 21.06 -5.40
CA SER A 38 6.26 20.74 -5.80
C SER A 38 6.30 20.00 -7.15
N LYS A 39 7.28 20.34 -7.98
CA LYS A 39 7.52 19.65 -9.26
C LYS A 39 7.73 18.15 -9.05
N GLN A 40 8.50 17.78 -8.03
CA GLN A 40 8.77 16.37 -7.72
C GLN A 40 7.50 15.59 -7.39
N PHE A 41 6.55 16.19 -6.66
CA PHE A 41 5.29 15.50 -6.32
C PHE A 41 4.43 15.25 -7.56
N VAL A 42 4.32 16.23 -8.47
CA VAL A 42 3.60 16.02 -9.74
C VAL A 42 4.22 14.87 -10.53
N TYR A 43 5.53 14.90 -10.74
CA TYR A 43 6.24 13.90 -11.54
C TYR A 43 6.12 12.49 -10.95
N ARG A 44 6.33 12.34 -9.62
CA ARG A 44 6.18 11.05 -8.94
C ARG A 44 4.75 10.53 -8.99
N THR A 45 3.76 11.42 -8.90
CA THR A 45 2.35 11.02 -8.97
C THR A 45 1.99 10.58 -10.38
N THR A 46 2.44 11.30 -11.41
CA THR A 46 2.22 10.89 -12.81
C THR A 46 2.94 9.59 -13.18
N GLU A 47 4.18 9.40 -12.73
CA GLU A 47 4.95 8.16 -12.94
C GLU A 47 4.28 6.97 -12.25
N ARG A 48 3.81 7.16 -11.00
CA ARG A 48 3.03 6.13 -10.30
C ARG A 48 1.74 5.77 -11.05
N CYS A 49 1.08 6.76 -11.66
CA CYS A 49 -0.16 6.53 -12.43
C CYS A 49 0.07 5.85 -13.77
N SER A 50 1.21 6.05 -14.42
CA SER A 50 1.57 5.30 -15.63
C SER A 50 1.91 3.84 -15.31
N ASP A 51 2.59 3.61 -14.18
CA ASP A 51 3.05 2.28 -13.78
C ASP A 51 1.94 1.44 -13.13
N THR A 52 1.00 2.09 -12.46
CA THR A 52 -0.11 1.45 -11.76
C THR A 52 -1.38 2.24 -12.05
N SER A 53 -2.39 1.61 -12.66
CA SER A 53 -3.72 2.21 -12.84
C SER A 53 -4.45 2.52 -11.52
N ASP A 54 -3.82 2.18 -10.39
CA ASP A 54 -4.34 2.30 -9.03
C ASP A 54 -3.44 3.20 -8.17
N VAL A 55 -4.05 4.23 -7.60
CA VAL A 55 -3.41 5.40 -6.96
C VAL A 55 -2.87 5.06 -5.59
N ASP A 56 -3.58 4.14 -4.92
CA ASP A 56 -3.31 3.70 -3.56
C ASP A 56 -3.06 2.20 -3.58
N ARG A 57 -1.95 1.79 -4.22
CA ARG A 57 -1.42 0.46 -3.95
C ARG A 57 -1.03 0.44 -2.47
N VAL A 58 -1.95 -0.01 -1.62
CA VAL A 58 -1.68 -0.40 -0.24
C VAL A 58 -0.41 -1.23 -0.31
N LYS A 59 0.64 -0.82 0.41
CA LYS A 59 1.90 -1.55 0.47
C LYS A 59 1.54 -3.01 0.80
N ASN A 60 1.66 -3.90 -0.19
CA ASN A 60 1.63 -5.33 0.06
C ASN A 60 2.94 -5.67 0.77
N ASP A 61 2.98 -5.37 2.05
CA ASP A 61 4.20 -5.43 2.88
C ASP A 61 4.60 -6.88 3.23
N ARG A 62 4.00 -7.86 2.56
CA ARG A 62 4.40 -9.27 2.58
C ARG A 62 3.75 -9.99 1.41
N SER A 63 4.57 -10.69 0.63
CA SER A 63 4.10 -11.62 -0.39
C SER A 63 3.14 -12.65 0.22
N CYS A 64 1.86 -12.55 -0.10
CA CYS A 64 0.86 -13.59 0.19
C CYS A 64 1.17 -14.94 -0.52
N SER A 65 2.26 -15.04 -1.30
CA SER A 65 2.70 -16.26 -1.97
C SER A 65 3.19 -17.36 -1.02
N VAL A 66 3.51 -17.03 0.25
CA VAL A 66 4.04 -18.00 1.23
C VAL A 66 2.97 -18.94 1.79
N ARG A 67 1.67 -18.68 1.55
CA ARG A 67 0.58 -19.57 1.96
C ARG A 67 0.11 -20.44 0.80
N THR A 68 0.99 -21.26 0.26
CA THR A 68 0.57 -22.38 -0.59
C THR A 68 -0.43 -23.23 0.20
N LYS A 69 -1.51 -23.72 -0.43
CA LYS A 69 -2.51 -24.59 0.23
C LYS A 69 -1.87 -25.73 1.04
N LYS A 70 -0.80 -26.30 0.49
CA LYS A 70 0.05 -27.33 1.13
C LYS A 70 0.68 -26.89 2.47
N ALA A 71 1.12 -25.64 2.58
CA ALA A 71 1.67 -25.10 3.82
C ALA A 71 0.58 -24.93 4.89
N ILE A 72 -0.61 -24.49 4.49
CA ILE A 72 -1.78 -24.38 5.37
C ILE A 72 -2.20 -25.77 5.87
N GLU A 73 -2.37 -26.74 4.97
CA GLU A 73 -2.71 -28.12 5.30
C GLU A 73 -1.66 -28.76 6.23
N ALA A 74 -0.37 -28.55 5.96
CA ALA A 74 0.69 -29.06 6.83
C ALA A 74 0.65 -28.46 8.24
N VAL A 75 0.30 -27.17 8.37
CA VAL A 75 0.12 -26.51 9.67
C VAL A 75 -1.12 -27.05 10.39
N CYS A 76 -2.25 -27.17 9.70
CA CYS A 76 -3.48 -27.75 10.26
C CYS A 76 -3.26 -29.20 10.76
N LEU A 77 -2.60 -30.04 9.96
CA LEU A 77 -2.27 -31.42 10.37
C LEU A 77 -1.34 -31.46 11.59
N ARG A 78 -0.38 -30.54 11.71
CA ARG A 78 0.51 -30.44 12.88
C ARG A 78 -0.24 -30.00 14.14
N ILE A 79 -1.15 -29.03 14.02
CA ILE A 79 -1.99 -28.56 15.13
C ILE A 79 -2.90 -29.69 15.60
N ASN A 80 -3.56 -30.40 14.68
CA ASN A 80 -4.45 -31.50 15.03
C ASN A 80 -3.73 -32.68 15.72
N ARG A 81 -2.44 -32.91 15.41
CA ARG A 81 -1.65 -33.98 16.03
C ARG A 81 -1.24 -33.68 17.47
N ASN A 82 -0.96 -32.41 17.82
CA ASN A 82 -0.60 -32.03 19.19
C ASN A 82 -0.94 -30.56 19.45
N PRO A 83 -2.20 -30.27 19.80
CA PRO A 83 -2.69 -28.89 19.92
C PRO A 83 -2.02 -28.13 21.06
N LEU A 84 -1.74 -28.79 22.19
CA LEU A 84 -1.14 -28.17 23.38
C LEU A 84 0.34 -27.76 23.16
N TRP A 85 1.12 -28.59 22.47
CA TRP A 85 2.53 -28.28 22.21
C TRP A 85 2.68 -27.11 21.22
N LYS A 86 1.79 -27.04 20.22
CA LYS A 86 1.79 -25.94 19.25
C LYS A 86 1.21 -24.64 19.82
N GLN A 87 0.21 -24.69 20.71
CA GLN A 87 -0.24 -23.51 21.46
C GLN A 87 0.89 -22.89 22.27
N LYS A 88 1.73 -23.70 22.95
CA LYS A 88 2.90 -23.20 23.70
C LYS A 88 3.96 -22.56 22.80
N ILE A 89 4.20 -23.10 21.60
CA ILE A 89 5.15 -22.52 20.63
C ILE A 89 4.61 -21.21 20.06
N VAL A 90 3.34 -21.18 19.67
CA VAL A 90 2.68 -19.96 19.16
C VAL A 90 2.63 -18.88 20.24
N ALA A 91 2.31 -19.23 21.50
CA ALA A 91 2.34 -18.30 22.62
C ALA A 91 3.75 -17.68 22.80
N ARG A 92 4.81 -18.49 22.69
CA ARG A 92 6.20 -18.00 22.72
C ARG A 92 6.56 -17.12 21.52
N GLU A 93 6.16 -17.48 20.30
CA GLU A 93 6.44 -16.70 19.08
C GLU A 93 5.73 -15.34 19.08
N ILE A 94 4.51 -15.29 19.63
CA ILE A 94 3.70 -14.06 19.72
C ILE A 94 4.03 -13.25 21.01
N LYS A 95 4.98 -13.72 21.85
CA LYS A 95 5.33 -13.14 23.15
C LYS A 95 4.13 -12.95 24.09
N ILE A 96 3.14 -13.84 23.99
CA ILE A 96 2.07 -13.90 24.97
C ILE A 96 2.64 -14.66 26.17
N ASN A 97 3.03 -13.93 27.22
CA ASN A 97 3.33 -14.56 28.50
C ASN A 97 2.01 -15.12 29.06
N THR A 98 1.86 -16.44 29.03
CA THR A 98 0.92 -17.18 29.88
C THR A 98 1.62 -17.64 31.14
#